data_AF-A0A2E1FNV9-F1
#
_entry.id   AF-A0A2E1FNV9-F1
#
_cell.length_a   1.000
_cell.length_b   1.000
_cell.length_c   1.000
_cell.angle_alpha   90.00
_cell.angle_beta   90.00
_cell.angle_gamma   90.00
#
_symmetry.space_group_name_H-M   'P 1'
#
loop_
_entity.id
_entity.type
_entity.pdbx_description
1 polymer ?
#
loop_
_entity_poly.entity_id
_entity_poly.type
_entity_poly.pdbx_seq_one_letter_code
_entity_poly.pdbx_strand_id
1 'polypeptide(L)'
;MAEEREIEIEEQDDGGWNKITVPSESEMEVEVVNEKVEAVEEKEQSEPSPPVKPDEPELDGIETQGAEKRIRKLIRQRKERDEEINKLVEQNNQLQSRLSNKETEVATNVKQNIELSSKQIEDKIELARAAYLNAFDGGDKEQLLSAQEILNQAQFEKQRIEEARTALDQYETTQQNQQTVQEQQQEFQPDPKAMRWASENDWFGQDQIMTYGALEIDKQLKEEGYDPSENDFYVEVNKRLKDTFPNKFEGEPEVQNSQPRQQETSPAQVVAGTSRSPSTASNRKVKLSPEDIRLANKWQIPLEVYAAEKLKVDKAEGEYTNVATNKRGG
;
A
#
# COMPACT_ATOMS: atom_id res chain seq x y z
N MET A 1 -24.11 0.87 -75.41
CA MET A 1 -23.78 2.28 -75.69
C MET A 1 -23.91 3.02 -74.37
N ALA A 2 -22.86 3.75 -74.03
CA ALA A 2 -22.72 4.59 -72.85
C ALA A 2 -23.76 5.72 -72.83
N GLU A 3 -24.06 6.26 -71.66
CA GLU A 3 -23.64 7.62 -71.29
C GLU A 3 -24.08 7.95 -69.86
N GLU A 4 -23.09 8.41 -69.08
CA GLU A 4 -23.21 8.97 -67.75
C GLU A 4 -23.93 10.33 -67.79
N ARG A 5 -24.50 10.76 -66.65
CA ARG A 5 -24.44 12.17 -66.20
C ARG A 5 -24.76 12.33 -64.71
N GLU A 6 -23.97 13.22 -64.14
CA GLU A 6 -23.70 13.63 -62.75
C GLU A 6 -24.91 13.99 -61.87
N ILE A 7 -24.77 13.74 -60.56
CA ILE A 7 -25.54 14.37 -59.48
C ILE A 7 -24.55 14.84 -58.41
N GLU A 8 -24.65 16.13 -58.10
CA GLU A 8 -23.88 16.90 -57.11
C GLU A 8 -24.53 16.78 -55.72
N ILE A 9 -23.78 16.42 -54.68
CA ILE A 9 -24.22 16.53 -53.27
C ILE A 9 -23.02 16.93 -52.40
N GLU A 10 -23.16 18.06 -51.71
CA GLU A 10 -22.24 18.58 -50.68
C GLU A 10 -22.19 17.68 -49.43
N GLU A 11 -20.96 17.55 -48.92
CA GLU A 11 -20.48 16.91 -47.69
C GLU A 11 -21.15 17.47 -46.41
N GLN A 12 -21.18 16.79 -45.26
CA GLN A 12 -20.83 15.44 -44.80
C GLN A 12 -21.48 15.33 -43.41
N ASP A 13 -22.17 14.22 -43.17
CA ASP A 13 -22.53 13.77 -41.84
C ASP A 13 -21.61 12.62 -41.45
N ASP A 14 -21.63 12.32 -40.16
CA ASP A 14 -21.30 11.06 -39.48
C ASP A 14 -19.92 10.36 -39.64
N GLY A 15 -19.42 9.93 -38.47
CA GLY A 15 -18.08 9.40 -38.31
C GLY A 15 -17.95 7.91 -38.57
N GLY A 16 -16.70 7.47 -38.67
CA GLY A 16 -16.35 6.06 -38.51
C GLY A 16 -15.10 5.63 -39.26
N TRP A 17 -14.04 5.35 -38.51
CA TRP A 17 -13.09 4.24 -38.72
C TRP A 17 -12.77 3.79 -40.16
N ASN A 18 -11.60 4.16 -40.71
CA ASN A 18 -10.43 3.28 -40.88
C ASN A 18 -9.41 3.83 -41.90
N LYS A 19 -8.13 3.77 -41.49
CA LYS A 19 -6.95 3.36 -42.27
C LYS A 19 -6.45 4.27 -43.41
N ILE A 20 -5.31 4.92 -43.19
CA ILE A 20 -4.19 4.89 -44.14
C ILE A 20 -2.86 4.75 -43.38
N THR A 21 -1.92 4.13 -44.06
CA THR A 21 -0.72 3.41 -43.62
C THR A 21 0.58 4.17 -43.90
N VAL A 22 1.49 4.18 -42.90
CA VAL A 22 3.00 4.18 -42.85
C VAL A 22 3.83 5.11 -43.78
N PRO A 23 4.98 5.66 -43.31
CA PRO A 23 6.19 4.85 -43.21
C PRO A 23 7.03 4.97 -41.92
N SER A 24 7.70 3.85 -41.71
CA SER A 24 8.76 3.45 -40.79
C SER A 24 9.91 4.44 -40.58
N GLU A 25 10.60 4.21 -39.45
CA GLU A 25 12.02 4.51 -39.13
C GLU A 25 12.35 5.85 -38.43
N SER A 26 12.36 5.85 -37.10
CA SER A 26 13.63 5.83 -36.34
C SER A 26 13.36 5.73 -34.84
N GLU A 27 14.09 4.80 -34.24
CA GLU A 27 14.01 4.31 -32.87
C GLU A 27 14.29 5.41 -31.83
N MET A 28 13.44 5.51 -30.80
CA MET A 28 13.85 5.98 -29.48
C MET A 28 13.10 5.16 -28.43
N GLU A 29 13.82 4.22 -27.83
CA GLU A 29 13.35 3.44 -26.69
C GLU A 29 13.18 4.36 -25.47
N VAL A 30 11.98 4.35 -24.89
CA VAL A 30 11.69 4.96 -23.58
C VAL A 30 11.11 3.86 -22.71
N GLU A 31 11.94 3.37 -21.79
CA GLU A 31 11.54 2.39 -20.79
C GLU A 31 10.83 3.13 -19.64
N VAL A 32 9.51 2.97 -19.57
CA VAL A 32 8.66 3.45 -18.49
C VAL A 32 8.44 2.27 -17.54
N VAL A 33 8.96 2.35 -16.32
CA VAL A 33 8.46 1.51 -15.22
C VAL A 33 7.70 2.39 -14.25
N ASN A 34 6.43 2.05 -14.16
CA ASN A 34 5.39 2.74 -13.44
C ASN A 34 5.49 2.44 -11.94
N GLU A 35 5.48 3.54 -11.19
CA GLU A 35 5.19 3.69 -9.77
C GLU A 35 3.86 3.02 -9.38
N LYS A 36 3.77 2.38 -8.19
CA LYS A 36 2.71 2.74 -7.22
C LYS A 36 2.75 2.06 -5.83
N VAL A 37 2.72 2.97 -4.84
CA VAL A 37 2.03 2.99 -3.53
C VAL A 37 2.36 1.96 -2.45
N GLU A 38 2.98 2.34 -1.33
CA GLU A 38 2.41 3.13 -0.19
C GLU A 38 1.60 2.20 0.72
N ALA A 39 2.08 2.01 1.95
CA ALA A 39 1.26 2.18 3.15
C ALA A 39 2.09 1.88 4.40
N VAL A 40 2.13 2.91 5.23
CA VAL A 40 2.64 2.99 6.59
C VAL A 40 1.82 2.09 7.52
N GLU A 41 2.46 1.38 8.45
CA GLU A 41 1.79 0.99 9.68
C GLU A 41 2.75 1.07 10.88
N GLU A 42 2.32 1.91 11.82
CA GLU A 42 2.94 2.34 13.06
C GLU A 42 2.35 1.52 14.22
N LYS A 43 3.18 1.15 15.21
CA LYS A 43 2.67 0.77 16.54
C LYS A 43 3.63 1.19 17.66
N GLU A 44 3.14 2.15 18.43
CA GLU A 44 3.56 2.54 19.78
C GLU A 44 3.45 1.37 20.78
N GLN A 45 4.31 1.34 21.81
CA GLN A 45 3.86 1.41 23.22
C GLN A 45 4.98 1.80 24.20
N SER A 46 4.54 2.35 25.33
CA SER A 46 5.09 3.36 26.24
C SER A 46 5.78 2.88 27.55
N GLU A 47 6.77 3.69 28.00
CA GLU A 47 7.12 4.10 29.41
C GLU A 47 7.73 3.10 30.43
N PRO A 48 8.47 3.53 31.52
CA PRO A 48 8.70 4.90 32.05
C PRO A 48 10.17 5.29 32.42
N SER A 49 10.41 6.60 32.58
CA SER A 49 11.66 7.30 32.98
C SER A 49 12.09 7.11 34.46
N PRO A 50 13.32 7.49 34.92
CA PRO A 50 13.67 8.91 35.26
C PRO A 50 15.20 9.25 35.13
N PRO A 51 15.77 10.33 35.71
CA PRO A 51 15.92 11.68 35.09
C PRO A 51 17.37 12.23 35.12
N VAL A 52 17.84 12.97 34.09
CA VAL A 52 18.96 13.93 34.25
C VAL A 52 18.81 15.12 33.30
N LYS A 53 18.89 16.33 33.86
CA LYS A 53 19.11 17.65 33.24
C LYS A 53 20.38 18.24 33.91
N PRO A 54 20.91 19.40 33.49
CA PRO A 54 21.00 20.06 32.18
C PRO A 54 22.50 20.39 31.86
N ASP A 55 22.93 20.81 30.67
CA ASP A 55 23.01 22.21 30.21
C ASP A 55 23.94 22.20 29.00
N GLU A 56 23.47 22.56 27.79
CA GLU A 56 24.29 23.23 26.76
C GLU A 56 23.38 24.16 25.93
N PRO A 57 23.57 25.49 26.01
CA PRO A 57 22.83 26.46 25.21
C PRO A 57 23.74 27.05 24.12
N GLU A 58 23.83 26.44 22.94
CA GLU A 58 24.62 27.01 21.83
C GLU A 58 23.98 26.85 20.44
N LEU A 59 22.67 27.11 20.32
CA LEU A 59 22.01 27.26 19.01
C LEU A 59 21.22 28.57 18.89
N ASP A 60 21.70 29.63 19.52
CA ASP A 60 21.18 31.00 19.34
C ASP A 60 21.87 31.67 18.13
N GLY A 61 21.50 31.24 16.92
CA GLY A 61 22.16 31.77 15.70
C GLY A 61 21.31 31.83 14.44
N ILE A 62 20.18 31.12 14.38
CA ILE A 62 19.26 31.17 13.23
C ILE A 62 17.78 30.98 13.66
N GLU A 63 17.44 31.37 14.89
CA GLU A 63 16.06 31.44 15.34
C GLU A 63 15.36 32.66 14.72
N THR A 64 15.04 32.56 13.44
CA THR A 64 14.01 33.46 12.89
C THR A 64 12.69 33.05 13.56
N GLN A 65 12.17 33.90 14.47
CA GLN A 65 10.90 33.68 15.19
C GLN A 65 9.70 33.30 14.28
N GLY A 66 9.81 33.53 12.97
CA GLY A 66 8.86 33.07 11.95
C GLY A 66 8.98 31.58 11.60
N ALA A 67 10.20 31.03 11.51
CA ALA A 67 10.43 29.61 11.26
C ALA A 67 9.94 28.76 12.44
N GLU A 68 10.24 29.18 13.68
CA GLU A 68 9.79 28.48 14.89
C GLU A 68 8.25 28.42 14.99
N LYS A 69 7.55 29.52 14.66
CA LYS A 69 6.08 29.54 14.60
C LYS A 69 5.52 28.59 13.53
N ARG A 70 6.18 28.51 12.37
CA ARG A 70 5.78 27.60 11.29
C ARG A 70 6.01 26.14 11.69
N ILE A 71 7.15 25.84 12.33
CA ILE A 71 7.47 24.51 12.87
C ILE A 71 6.43 24.12 13.92
N ARG A 72 6.11 24.99 14.88
CA ARG A 72 5.07 24.73 15.89
C ARG A 72 3.70 24.47 15.27
N LYS A 73 3.34 25.22 14.22
CA LYS A 73 2.09 25.00 13.47
C LYS A 73 2.10 23.65 12.75
N LEU A 74 3.20 23.27 12.11
CA LEU A 74 3.35 21.99 11.42
C LEU A 74 3.31 20.81 12.39
N ILE A 75 3.97 20.93 13.54
CA ILE A 75 3.92 19.92 14.62
C ILE A 75 2.50 19.77 15.13
N ARG A 76 1.79 20.88 15.38
CA ARG A 76 0.38 20.85 15.78
C ARG A 76 -0.49 20.20 14.72
N GLN A 77 -0.29 20.51 13.43
CA GLN A 77 -1.04 19.90 12.33
C GLN A 77 -0.76 18.41 12.18
N ARG A 78 0.49 17.97 12.37
CA ARG A 78 0.84 16.55 12.41
C ARG A 78 0.15 15.87 13.59
N LYS A 79 0.30 16.40 14.79
CA LYS A 79 -0.38 15.86 15.98
C LYS A 79 -1.89 15.76 15.81
N GLU A 80 -2.54 16.80 15.27
CA GLU A 80 -3.98 16.78 14.97
C GLU A 80 -4.34 15.71 13.90
N ARG A 81 -3.49 15.48 12.90
CA ARG A 81 -3.66 14.41 11.90
C ARG A 81 -3.47 13.03 12.51
N ASP A 82 -2.44 12.85 13.32
CA ASP A 82 -2.11 11.58 13.98
C ASP A 82 -3.21 11.20 14.98
N GLU A 83 -3.73 12.17 15.74
CA GLU A 83 -4.91 11.99 16.60
C GLU A 83 -6.16 11.56 15.80
N GLU A 84 -6.37 12.13 14.61
CA GLU A 84 -7.48 11.76 13.73
C GLU A 84 -7.30 10.35 13.13
N ILE A 85 -6.08 10.00 12.71
CA ILE A 85 -5.73 8.65 12.22
C ILE A 85 -5.95 7.63 13.33
N ASN A 86 -5.43 7.88 14.54
CA ASN A 86 -5.59 6.99 15.68
C ASN A 86 -7.06 6.77 16.02
N LYS A 87 -7.87 7.83 15.98
CA LYS A 87 -9.32 7.72 16.17
C LYS A 87 -10.00 6.88 15.10
N LEU A 88 -9.62 7.04 13.83
CA LEU A 88 -10.16 6.23 12.73
C LEU A 88 -9.74 4.77 12.82
N VAL A 89 -8.48 4.50 13.19
CA VAL A 89 -7.97 3.14 13.43
C VAL A 89 -8.72 2.49 14.60
N GLU A 90 -8.90 3.21 15.70
CA GLU A 90 -9.68 2.71 16.84
C GLU A 90 -11.13 2.40 16.43
N GLN A 91 -11.77 3.27 15.67
CA GLN A 91 -13.12 3.04 15.14
C GLN A 91 -13.18 1.82 14.22
N ASN A 92 -12.22 1.67 13.30
CA ASN A 92 -12.15 0.49 12.43
C ASN A 92 -11.97 -0.80 13.24
N ASN A 93 -11.06 -0.81 14.21
CA ASN A 93 -10.84 -1.95 15.10
C ASN A 93 -12.10 -2.30 15.91
N GLN A 94 -12.81 -1.28 16.41
CA GLN A 94 -14.09 -1.47 17.10
C GLN A 94 -15.17 -2.01 16.17
N LEU A 95 -15.26 -1.51 14.93
CA LEU A 95 -16.21 -1.97 13.93
C LEU A 95 -15.92 -3.42 13.51
N GLN A 96 -14.67 -3.77 13.26
CA GLN A 96 -14.24 -5.13 12.96
C GLN A 96 -14.57 -6.08 14.11
N SER A 97 -14.28 -5.69 15.36
CA SER A 97 -14.61 -6.48 16.55
C SER A 97 -16.12 -6.68 16.68
N ARG A 98 -16.93 -5.64 16.46
CA ARG A 98 -18.40 -5.73 16.48
C ARG A 98 -18.92 -6.63 15.37
N LEU A 99 -18.36 -6.52 14.17
CA LEU A 99 -18.74 -7.32 13.02
C LEU A 99 -18.44 -8.80 13.27
N SER A 100 -17.24 -9.14 13.74
CA SER A 100 -16.87 -10.51 14.12
C SER A 100 -17.77 -11.07 15.23
N ASN A 101 -18.07 -10.27 16.26
CA ASN A 101 -19.02 -10.67 17.31
C ASN A 101 -20.43 -10.90 16.77
N LYS A 102 -20.87 -10.09 15.80
CA LYS A 102 -22.19 -10.24 15.17
C LYS A 102 -22.24 -11.46 14.26
N GLU A 103 -21.19 -11.73 13.51
CA GLU A 103 -21.09 -12.94 12.67
C GLU A 103 -21.13 -14.20 13.52
N THR A 104 -20.37 -14.26 14.62
CA THR A 104 -20.40 -15.39 15.55
C THR A 104 -21.76 -15.54 16.24
N GLU A 105 -22.40 -14.43 16.65
CA GLU A 105 -23.76 -14.44 17.20
C GLU A 105 -24.78 -14.97 16.18
N VAL A 106 -24.71 -14.54 14.92
CA VAL A 106 -25.62 -15.04 13.87
C VAL A 106 -25.38 -16.51 13.60
N ALA A 107 -24.13 -16.94 13.43
CA ALA A 107 -23.78 -18.34 13.18
C ALA A 107 -24.28 -19.27 14.32
N THR A 108 -24.05 -18.86 15.57
CA THR A 108 -24.52 -19.62 16.75
C THR A 108 -26.04 -19.67 16.83
N ASN A 109 -26.75 -18.56 16.59
CA ASN A 109 -28.21 -18.53 16.56
C ASN A 109 -28.79 -19.42 15.45
N VAL A 110 -28.21 -19.38 14.24
CA VAL A 110 -28.64 -20.22 13.12
C VAL A 110 -28.44 -21.69 13.47
N LYS A 111 -27.29 -22.05 14.04
CA LYS A 111 -26.99 -23.42 14.48
C LYS A 111 -27.99 -23.91 15.54
N GLN A 112 -28.26 -23.09 16.56
CA GLN A 112 -29.24 -23.41 17.60
C GLN A 112 -30.65 -23.55 17.03
N ASN A 113 -31.04 -22.69 16.08
CA ASN A 113 -32.35 -22.78 15.42
C ASN A 113 -32.50 -24.07 14.61
N ILE A 114 -31.46 -24.45 13.85
CA ILE A 114 -31.42 -25.72 13.10
C ILE A 114 -31.51 -26.91 14.07
N GLU A 115 -30.78 -26.90 15.18
CA GLU A 115 -30.82 -27.98 16.17
C GLU A 115 -32.19 -28.11 16.86
N LEU A 116 -32.76 -26.98 17.29
CA LEU A 116 -34.10 -26.96 17.88
C LEU A 116 -35.18 -27.43 16.90
N SER A 117 -35.11 -26.96 15.65
CA SER A 117 -36.06 -27.39 14.61
C SER A 117 -35.89 -28.86 14.25
N SER A 118 -34.66 -29.37 14.18
CA SER A 118 -34.36 -30.80 14.00
C SER A 118 -35.02 -31.65 15.07
N LYS A 119 -34.83 -31.28 16.34
CA LYS A 119 -35.44 -31.99 17.47
C LYS A 119 -36.97 -31.93 17.43
N GLN A 120 -37.54 -30.77 17.12
CA GLN A 120 -39.00 -30.63 16.99
C GLN A 120 -39.56 -31.52 15.88
N ILE A 121 -38.85 -31.67 14.75
CA ILE A 121 -39.28 -32.53 13.65
C ILE A 121 -39.14 -34.01 14.04
N GLU A 122 -38.08 -34.39 14.75
CA GLU A 122 -37.92 -35.75 15.29
C GLU A 122 -39.07 -36.10 16.24
N ASP A 123 -39.38 -35.22 17.19
CA ASP A 123 -40.51 -35.38 18.11
C ASP A 123 -41.85 -35.52 17.35
N LYS A 124 -42.06 -34.71 16.29
CA LYS A 124 -43.24 -34.84 15.41
C LYS A 124 -43.30 -36.18 14.70
N ILE A 125 -42.17 -36.69 14.20
CA ILE A 125 -42.09 -38.00 13.54
C ILE A 125 -42.44 -39.11 14.53
N GLU A 126 -41.90 -39.07 15.75
CA GLU A 126 -42.20 -40.05 16.79
C GLU A 126 -43.67 -40.04 17.19
N LEU A 127 -44.23 -38.85 17.41
CA LEU A 127 -45.64 -38.68 17.72
C LEU A 127 -46.53 -39.20 16.58
N ALA A 128 -46.22 -38.84 15.34
CA ALA A 128 -46.98 -39.29 14.18
C ALA A 128 -46.87 -40.82 13.95
N ARG A 129 -45.71 -41.43 14.24
CA ARG A 129 -45.56 -42.90 14.24
C ARG A 129 -46.42 -43.56 15.30
N ALA A 130 -46.43 -43.01 16.53
CA ALA A 130 -47.26 -43.53 17.60
C ALA A 130 -48.75 -43.41 17.25
N ALA A 131 -49.17 -42.26 16.71
CA ALA A 131 -50.54 -42.04 16.24
C ALA A 131 -50.93 -43.01 15.11
N TYR A 132 -50.02 -43.24 14.16
CA TYR A 132 -50.23 -44.20 13.07
C TYR A 132 -50.45 -45.63 13.60
N LEU A 133 -49.60 -46.09 14.52
CA LEU A 133 -49.73 -47.43 15.11
C LEU A 133 -51.03 -47.58 15.91
N ASN A 134 -51.37 -46.59 16.74
CA ASN A 134 -52.62 -46.59 17.51
C ASN A 134 -53.85 -46.60 16.59
N ALA A 135 -53.85 -45.81 15.51
CA ALA A 135 -54.94 -45.77 14.54
C ALA A 135 -55.05 -47.08 13.75
N PHE A 136 -53.92 -47.70 13.43
CA PHE A 136 -53.86 -49.00 12.77
C PHE A 136 -54.46 -50.11 13.64
N ASP A 137 -54.06 -50.19 14.91
CA ASP A 137 -54.56 -51.18 15.87
C ASP A 137 -56.03 -50.92 16.24
N GLY A 138 -56.45 -49.65 16.28
CA GLY A 138 -57.82 -49.23 16.53
C GLY A 138 -58.76 -49.34 15.31
N GLY A 139 -58.23 -49.57 14.11
CA GLY A 139 -59.00 -49.63 12.87
C GLY A 139 -59.58 -48.28 12.41
N ASP A 140 -59.08 -47.16 12.93
CA ASP A 140 -59.51 -45.81 12.57
C ASP A 140 -58.76 -45.34 11.31
N LYS A 141 -59.46 -45.40 10.17
CA LYS A 141 -58.90 -45.05 8.86
C LYS A 141 -58.62 -43.55 8.70
N GLU A 142 -59.37 -42.69 9.38
CA GLU A 142 -59.20 -41.24 9.25
C GLU A 142 -57.96 -40.78 10.01
N GLN A 143 -57.78 -41.26 11.24
CA GLN A 143 -56.53 -41.01 11.99
C GLN A 143 -55.31 -41.61 11.30
N LEU A 144 -55.45 -42.80 10.70
CA LEU A 144 -54.36 -43.44 9.98
C LEU A 144 -53.88 -42.59 8.80
N LEU A 145 -54.82 -42.08 7.98
CA LEU A 145 -54.49 -41.19 6.86
C LEU A 145 -53.83 -39.90 7.35
N SER A 146 -54.40 -39.27 8.39
CA SER A 146 -53.84 -38.04 8.97
C SER A 146 -52.43 -38.25 9.51
N ALA A 147 -52.18 -39.34 10.24
CA ALA A 147 -50.86 -39.67 10.75
C ALA A 147 -49.84 -39.92 9.61
N GLN A 148 -50.28 -40.53 8.51
CA GLN A 148 -49.45 -40.74 7.32
C GLN A 148 -49.10 -39.42 6.61
N GLU A 149 -50.06 -38.49 6.49
CA GLU A 149 -49.81 -37.15 5.93
C GLU A 149 -48.81 -36.37 6.78
N ILE A 150 -48.99 -36.37 8.10
CA ILE A 150 -48.06 -35.73 9.04
C ILE A 150 -46.68 -36.36 8.94
N LEU A 151 -46.59 -37.70 8.83
CA LEU A 151 -45.31 -38.38 8.63
C LEU A 151 -44.61 -37.93 7.35
N ASN A 152 -45.32 -37.91 6.23
CA ASN A 152 -44.75 -37.49 4.96
C ASN A 152 -44.27 -36.03 5.00
N GLN A 153 -45.07 -35.14 5.59
CA GLN A 153 -44.67 -33.75 5.79
C GLN A 153 -43.44 -33.62 6.69
N ALA A 154 -43.42 -34.35 7.82
CA ALA A 154 -42.29 -34.30 8.75
C ALA A 154 -41.01 -34.90 8.16
N GLN A 155 -41.10 -35.94 7.31
CA GLN A 155 -39.95 -36.44 6.56
C GLN A 155 -39.41 -35.40 5.57
N PHE A 156 -40.28 -34.68 4.87
CA PHE A 156 -39.86 -33.60 3.97
C PHE A 156 -39.23 -32.43 4.73
N GLU A 157 -39.82 -32.01 5.85
CA GLU A 157 -39.25 -30.99 6.74
C GLU A 157 -37.86 -31.42 7.25
N LYS A 158 -37.70 -32.71 7.64
CA LYS A 158 -36.42 -33.27 8.08
C LYS A 158 -35.34 -33.13 7.01
N GLN A 159 -35.64 -33.50 5.77
CA GLN A 159 -34.70 -33.38 4.66
C GLN A 159 -34.27 -31.92 4.46
N ARG A 160 -35.20 -30.95 4.52
CA ARG A 160 -34.86 -29.52 4.39
C ARG A 160 -33.95 -29.02 5.50
N ILE A 161 -34.14 -29.51 6.73
CA ILE A 161 -33.26 -29.17 7.86
C ILE A 161 -31.88 -29.80 7.70
N GLU A 162 -31.78 -31.03 7.20
CA GLU A 162 -30.50 -31.67 6.87
C GLU A 162 -29.74 -30.93 5.76
N GLU A 163 -30.45 -30.47 4.72
CA GLU A 163 -29.90 -29.61 3.66
C GLU A 163 -29.41 -28.27 4.24
N ALA A 164 -30.20 -27.63 5.11
CA ALA A 164 -29.82 -26.38 5.78
C ALA A 164 -28.58 -26.56 6.68
N ARG A 165 -28.49 -27.68 7.39
CA ARG A 165 -27.32 -28.03 8.21
C ARG A 165 -26.08 -28.22 7.35
N THR A 166 -26.21 -28.95 6.25
CA THR A 166 -25.11 -29.18 5.31
C THR A 166 -24.62 -27.87 4.69
N ALA A 167 -25.52 -26.95 4.36
CA ALA A 167 -25.17 -25.63 3.85
C ALA A 167 -24.42 -24.79 4.90
N LEU A 168 -24.80 -24.88 6.18
CA LEU A 168 -24.10 -24.21 7.27
C LEU A 168 -22.67 -24.77 7.45
N ASP A 169 -22.50 -26.09 7.45
CA ASP A 169 -21.19 -26.73 7.59
C ASP A 169 -20.25 -26.36 6.42
N GLN A 170 -20.79 -26.25 5.21
CA GLN A 170 -20.04 -25.77 4.04
C GLN A 170 -19.63 -24.30 4.17
N TYR A 171 -20.51 -23.45 4.70
CA TYR A 171 -20.22 -22.04 4.96
C TYR A 171 -19.10 -21.90 6.01
N GLU A 172 -19.17 -22.63 7.12
CA GLU A 172 -18.12 -22.63 8.17
C GLU A 172 -16.76 -23.08 7.60
N THR A 173 -16.74 -24.14 6.80
CA THR A 173 -15.50 -24.64 6.16
C THR A 173 -14.90 -23.62 5.19
N THR A 174 -15.73 -22.91 4.42
CA THR A 174 -15.27 -21.90 3.46
C THR A 174 -14.73 -20.65 4.16
N GLN A 175 -15.34 -20.25 5.28
CA GLN A 175 -14.86 -19.13 6.10
C GLN A 175 -13.51 -19.46 6.75
N GLN A 176 -13.34 -20.68 7.27
CA GLN A 176 -12.08 -21.10 7.88
C GLN A 176 -10.92 -21.09 6.88
N ASN A 177 -11.14 -21.55 5.64
CA ASN A 177 -10.12 -21.52 4.60
C ASN A 177 -9.76 -20.11 4.13
N GLN A 178 -10.68 -19.14 4.16
CA GLN A 178 -10.36 -17.75 3.81
C GLN A 178 -9.51 -17.06 4.89
N GLN A 179 -9.72 -17.36 6.18
CA GLN A 179 -8.89 -16.80 7.25
C GLN A 179 -7.45 -17.32 7.21
N THR A 180 -7.22 -18.58 6.83
CA THR A 180 -5.85 -19.13 6.72
C THR A 180 -5.02 -18.56 5.57
N VAL A 181 -5.62 -17.85 4.60
CA VAL A 181 -4.88 -17.20 3.49
C VAL A 181 -4.46 -15.78 3.87
N GLN A 182 -5.06 -15.17 4.89
CA GLN A 182 -4.67 -13.83 5.37
C GLN A 182 -3.55 -13.80 6.41
N GLU A 183 -3.13 -14.96 6.94
CA GLU A 183 -1.92 -15.12 7.76
C GLU A 183 -0.76 -15.80 6.99
N GLN A 184 -0.72 -15.66 5.66
CA GLN A 184 0.60 -15.65 5.03
C GLN A 184 1.27 -14.35 5.44
N GLN A 185 1.95 -14.39 6.60
CA GLN A 185 3.13 -13.56 6.87
C GLN A 185 3.84 -13.42 5.53
N GLN A 186 3.77 -12.22 4.95
CA GLN A 186 4.55 -11.90 3.78
C GLN A 186 5.99 -12.15 4.22
N GLU A 187 6.57 -13.27 3.79
CA GLU A 187 7.97 -13.56 3.98
C GLU A 187 8.67 -12.34 3.41
N PHE A 188 9.13 -11.46 4.31
CA PHE A 188 9.91 -10.30 3.95
C PHE A 188 11.15 -10.90 3.34
N GLN A 189 11.20 -11.00 2.02
CA GLN A 189 12.40 -11.49 1.37
C GLN A 189 13.49 -10.50 1.75
N PRO A 190 14.49 -10.93 2.55
CA PRO A 190 15.49 -9.99 3.00
C PRO A 190 16.21 -9.45 1.77
N ASP A 191 16.49 -8.15 1.76
CA ASP A 191 17.23 -7.53 0.67
C ASP A 191 18.52 -8.32 0.42
N PRO A 192 18.84 -8.72 -0.83
CA PRO A 192 20.10 -9.37 -1.16
C PRO A 192 21.34 -8.66 -0.60
N LYS A 193 21.33 -7.32 -0.48
CA LYS A 193 22.42 -6.57 0.16
C LYS A 193 22.42 -6.73 1.69
N ALA A 194 21.27 -6.67 2.33
CA ALA A 194 21.13 -6.90 3.76
C ALA A 194 21.59 -8.32 4.15
N MET A 195 21.26 -9.34 3.33
CA MET A 195 21.75 -10.71 3.53
C MET A 195 23.28 -10.80 3.44
N ARG A 196 23.89 -10.13 2.45
CA ARG A 196 25.35 -10.12 2.31
C ARG A 196 26.03 -9.44 3.49
N TRP A 197 25.55 -8.27 3.88
CA TRP A 197 26.08 -7.55 5.03
C TRP A 197 25.92 -8.37 6.33
N ALA A 198 24.77 -9.02 6.54
CA ALA A 198 24.56 -9.91 7.67
C ALA A 198 25.52 -11.11 7.64
N SER A 199 25.80 -11.68 6.46
CA SER A 199 26.73 -12.81 6.31
C SER A 199 28.21 -12.43 6.49
N GLU A 200 28.56 -11.17 6.25
CA GLU A 200 29.91 -10.64 6.51
C GLU A 200 30.15 -10.38 8.01
N ASN A 201 29.09 -10.34 8.81
CA ASN A 201 29.11 -10.04 10.23
C ASN A 201 28.66 -11.26 11.05
N ASP A 202 29.60 -12.13 11.44
CA ASP A 202 29.30 -13.40 12.16
C ASP A 202 28.52 -13.21 13.47
N TRP A 203 28.60 -12.03 14.08
CA TRP A 203 27.86 -11.69 15.30
C TRP A 203 26.37 -11.46 15.04
N PHE A 204 25.96 -11.18 13.79
CA PHE A 204 24.58 -10.89 13.44
C PHE A 204 23.71 -12.14 13.57
N GLY A 205 22.68 -12.07 14.41
CA GLY A 205 21.84 -13.22 14.80
C GLY A 205 22.40 -14.08 15.94
N GLN A 206 23.71 -14.00 16.24
CA GLN A 206 24.32 -14.68 17.40
C GLN A 206 24.29 -13.80 18.65
N ASP A 207 24.71 -12.54 18.51
CA ASP A 207 24.64 -11.54 19.56
C ASP A 207 23.35 -10.73 19.42
N GLN A 208 22.35 -11.05 20.23
CA GLN A 208 21.05 -10.40 20.18
C GLN A 208 21.15 -8.89 20.41
N ILE A 209 22.01 -8.42 21.33
CA ILE A 209 22.12 -7.00 21.68
C ILE A 209 22.68 -6.22 20.50
N MET A 210 23.72 -6.75 19.87
CA MET A 210 24.36 -6.13 18.71
C MET A 210 23.45 -6.20 17.46
N THR A 211 22.71 -7.30 17.30
CA THR A 211 21.73 -7.48 16.22
C THR A 211 20.58 -6.49 16.33
N TYR A 212 19.98 -6.33 17.51
CA TYR A 212 18.93 -5.33 17.72
C TYR A 212 19.46 -3.91 17.57
N GLY A 213 20.68 -3.63 18.04
CA GLY A 213 21.33 -2.34 17.81
C GLY A 213 21.50 -2.03 16.33
N ALA A 214 21.91 -3.01 15.52
CA ALA A 214 22.01 -2.84 14.08
C ALA A 214 20.65 -2.63 13.38
N LEU A 215 19.60 -3.35 13.81
CA LEU A 215 18.24 -3.16 13.29
C LEU A 215 17.67 -1.78 13.66
N GLU A 216 17.97 -1.27 14.84
CA GLU A 216 17.57 0.08 15.25
C GLU A 216 18.30 1.16 14.45
N ILE A 217 19.61 0.98 14.20
CA ILE A 217 20.39 1.87 13.34
C ILE A 217 19.86 1.83 11.89
N ASP A 218 19.50 0.65 11.38
CA ASP A 218 18.86 0.48 10.07
C ASP A 218 17.55 1.27 9.96
N LYS A 219 16.70 1.21 10.99
CA LYS A 219 15.47 2.00 11.07
C LYS A 219 15.76 3.52 11.09
N GLN A 220 16.70 3.97 11.91
CA GLN A 220 17.06 5.38 12.01
C GLN A 220 17.61 5.94 10.69
N LEU A 221 18.47 5.18 10.00
CA LEU A 221 19.01 5.59 8.69
C LEU A 221 17.91 5.70 7.63
N LYS A 222 16.93 4.78 7.64
CA LYS A 222 15.75 4.87 6.76
C LYS A 222 14.90 6.10 7.07
N GLU A 223 14.72 6.44 8.35
CA GLU A 223 14.00 7.66 8.77
C GLU A 223 14.72 8.94 8.36
N GLU A 224 16.06 8.93 8.36
CA GLU A 224 16.90 10.02 7.85
C GLU A 224 16.94 10.11 6.32
N GLY A 225 16.39 9.12 5.62
CA GLY A 225 16.26 9.10 4.17
C GLY A 225 17.40 8.41 3.42
N TYR A 226 18.23 7.63 4.11
CA TYR A 226 19.21 6.76 3.43
C TYR A 226 18.51 5.56 2.78
N ASP A 227 18.94 5.19 1.58
CA ASP A 227 18.37 4.08 0.82
C ASP A 227 19.12 2.76 1.14
N PRO A 228 18.45 1.72 1.68
CA PRO A 228 19.04 0.40 1.93
C PRO A 228 19.57 -0.30 0.68
N SER A 229 19.13 0.14 -0.50
CA SER A 229 19.60 -0.37 -1.79
C SER A 229 20.99 0.16 -2.14
N GLU A 230 21.49 1.20 -1.47
CA GLU A 230 22.79 1.81 -1.75
C GLU A 230 23.89 1.26 -0.86
N ASN A 231 25.13 1.23 -1.37
CA ASN A 231 26.26 0.74 -0.57
C ASN A 231 26.60 1.70 0.58
N ASP A 232 26.36 3.01 0.39
CA ASP A 232 26.62 4.05 1.38
C ASP A 232 25.79 3.84 2.65
N PHE A 233 24.60 3.23 2.55
CA PHE A 233 23.76 2.86 3.69
C PHE A 233 24.51 1.95 4.66
N TYR A 234 25.06 0.84 4.16
CA TYR A 234 25.75 -0.16 4.99
C TYR A 234 27.09 0.35 5.54
N VAL A 235 27.73 1.31 4.86
CA VAL A 235 28.91 2.01 5.39
C VAL A 235 28.52 2.84 6.62
N GLU A 236 27.40 3.55 6.56
CA GLU A 236 26.93 4.37 7.67
C GLU A 236 26.37 3.52 8.82
N VAL A 237 25.72 2.38 8.52
CA VAL A 237 25.35 1.36 9.52
C VAL A 237 26.58 0.92 10.29
N ASN A 238 27.64 0.50 9.60
CA ASN A 238 28.87 0.01 10.23
C ASN A 238 29.56 1.09 11.08
N LYS A 239 29.56 2.34 10.63
CA LYS A 239 30.14 3.47 11.36
C LYS A 239 29.39 3.73 12.67
N ARG A 240 28.05 3.86 12.61
CA ARG A 240 27.21 4.05 13.81
C ARG A 240 27.25 2.84 14.73
N LEU A 241 27.38 1.64 14.19
CA LEU A 241 27.49 0.42 14.98
C LEU A 241 28.82 0.36 15.77
N LYS A 242 29.92 0.85 15.18
CA LYS A 242 31.21 0.99 15.86
C LYS A 242 31.17 2.06 16.95
N ASP A 243 30.49 3.17 16.69
CA ASP A 243 30.31 4.25 17.67
C ASP A 243 29.42 3.82 18.85
N THR A 244 28.42 2.97 18.60
CA THR A 244 27.50 2.46 19.62
C THR A 244 28.07 1.30 20.42
N PHE A 245 28.93 0.46 19.80
CA PHE A 245 29.55 -0.70 20.44
C PHE A 245 31.09 -0.68 20.36
N PRO A 246 31.78 0.37 20.85
CA PRO A 246 33.24 0.51 20.72
C PRO A 246 33.99 -0.70 21.32
N ASN A 247 33.55 -1.17 22.48
CA ASN A 247 34.13 -2.31 23.19
C ASN A 247 34.08 -3.64 22.41
N LYS A 248 33.22 -3.75 21.38
CA LYS A 248 33.06 -4.96 20.57
C LYS A 248 33.97 -4.96 19.34
N PHE A 249 34.48 -3.79 18.95
CA PHE A 249 35.36 -3.61 17.79
C PHE A 249 36.82 -3.25 18.17
N GLU A 250 37.13 -3.07 19.46
CA GLU A 250 38.48 -2.79 19.98
C GLU A 250 39.48 -3.96 19.86
N GLY A 251 39.09 -5.10 19.28
CA GLY A 251 39.91 -6.31 19.14
C GLY A 251 40.32 -6.70 17.72
N GLU A 252 39.85 -6.00 16.68
CA GLU A 252 40.33 -6.24 15.32
C GLU A 252 41.64 -5.48 15.11
N PRO A 253 42.78 -6.16 14.83
CA PRO A 253 43.96 -5.46 14.37
C PRO A 253 43.59 -4.79 13.05
N GLU A 254 43.63 -3.46 13.09
CA GLU A 254 43.76 -2.60 11.93
C GLU A 254 44.70 -3.28 10.92
N VAL A 255 44.15 -3.80 9.83
CA VAL A 255 44.98 -4.17 8.68
C VAL A 255 45.50 -2.85 8.15
N GLN A 256 46.68 -2.49 8.66
CA GLN A 256 47.54 -1.46 8.14
C GLN A 256 47.78 -1.77 6.66
N ASN A 257 46.92 -1.21 5.80
CA ASN A 257 47.40 -0.72 4.52
C ASN A 257 48.12 0.61 4.80
N SER A 258 49.31 0.47 5.36
CA SER A 258 50.36 1.47 5.32
C SER A 258 50.75 1.70 3.86
N GLN A 259 50.01 2.58 3.19
CA GLN A 259 50.64 3.50 2.24
C GLN A 259 50.87 4.82 2.97
N PRO A 260 52.10 5.37 2.97
CA PRO A 260 52.34 6.68 3.56
C PRO A 260 51.54 7.71 2.76
N ARG A 261 50.55 8.31 3.41
CA ARG A 261 49.81 9.48 2.92
C ARG A 261 50.79 10.64 2.80
N GLN A 262 51.40 10.77 1.63
CA GLN A 262 52.11 11.98 1.25
C GLN A 262 51.10 13.14 1.30
N GLN A 263 51.39 14.10 2.16
CA GLN A 263 50.75 15.40 2.14
C GLN A 263 51.17 16.09 0.84
N GLU A 264 50.30 16.09 -0.16
CA GLU A 264 50.43 17.02 -1.28
C GLU A 264 49.55 18.24 -1.01
N THR A 265 50.19 19.28 -0.47
CA THR A 265 49.68 20.65 -0.52
C THR A 265 49.91 21.19 -1.93
N SER A 266 48.89 21.18 -2.78
CA SER A 266 48.94 21.89 -4.07
C SER A 266 48.52 23.36 -3.85
N PRO A 267 49.35 24.35 -4.24
CA PRO A 267 48.97 25.76 -4.10
C PRO A 267 47.93 26.15 -5.17
N ALA A 268 46.90 26.87 -4.72
CA ALA A 268 45.92 27.50 -5.60
C ALA A 268 46.60 28.57 -6.46
N GLN A 269 46.75 28.30 -7.77
CA GLN A 269 47.11 29.32 -8.74
C GLN A 269 45.85 29.94 -9.33
N VAL A 270 45.67 31.22 -9.02
CA VAL A 270 44.64 32.11 -9.56
C VAL A 270 45.16 32.69 -10.87
N VAL A 271 44.45 32.51 -11.99
CA VAL A 271 44.59 33.36 -13.16
C VAL A 271 43.21 33.65 -13.74
N ALA A 272 42.84 34.93 -13.68
CA ALA A 272 41.68 35.52 -14.33
C ALA A 272 41.84 35.58 -15.86
N GLY A 273 40.72 35.55 -16.57
CA GLY A 273 40.63 35.86 -18.01
C GLY A 273 39.55 35.03 -18.70
N THR A 274 38.28 35.41 -18.59
CA THR A 274 37.55 36.22 -19.59
C THR A 274 37.49 35.60 -21.00
N SER A 275 36.31 35.12 -21.39
CA SER A 275 35.74 35.11 -22.75
C SER A 275 34.42 34.31 -22.71
N ARG A 276 33.27 34.93 -22.44
CA ARG A 276 32.33 35.47 -23.45
C ARG A 276 32.27 34.64 -24.75
N SER A 277 31.34 33.70 -24.83
CA SER A 277 30.24 33.70 -25.84
C SER A 277 29.24 32.56 -25.59
N PRO A 278 27.91 32.82 -25.66
CA PRO A 278 26.89 31.78 -25.61
C PRO A 278 26.74 31.17 -27.01
N SER A 279 26.97 29.87 -27.13
CA SER A 279 26.69 29.16 -28.38
C SER A 279 25.21 28.82 -28.46
N THR A 280 24.44 29.71 -29.08
CA THR A 280 23.16 29.41 -29.73
C THR A 280 23.35 28.32 -30.79
N ALA A 281 22.93 27.08 -30.51
CA ALA A 281 22.58 26.09 -31.55
C ALA A 281 21.77 24.90 -30.99
N SER A 282 20.55 24.74 -31.52
CA SER A 282 19.66 23.56 -31.45
C SER A 282 18.72 23.40 -30.24
N ASN A 283 17.72 24.29 -30.14
CA ASN A 283 16.54 24.16 -29.28
C ASN A 283 15.53 23.11 -29.78
N ARG A 284 15.87 21.82 -29.74
CA ARG A 284 14.91 20.75 -30.05
C ARG A 284 15.03 19.51 -29.16
N LYS A 285 15.68 19.61 -28.01
CA LYS A 285 15.70 18.56 -26.98
C LYS A 285 15.24 19.16 -25.65
N VAL A 286 14.16 18.63 -25.10
CA VAL A 286 13.62 19.02 -23.79
C VAL A 286 13.96 17.92 -22.80
N LYS A 287 14.61 18.27 -21.68
CA LYS A 287 14.87 17.33 -20.58
C LYS A 287 13.66 17.38 -19.63
N LEU A 288 12.99 16.24 -19.45
CA LEU A 288 11.93 16.08 -18.45
C LEU A 288 12.54 15.62 -17.12
N SER A 289 12.12 16.26 -16.04
CA SER A 289 12.43 15.82 -14.67
C SER A 289 11.62 14.57 -14.31
N PRO A 290 12.05 13.72 -13.37
CA PRO A 290 11.22 12.62 -12.84
C PRO A 290 9.83 13.08 -12.37
N GLU A 291 9.75 14.29 -11.79
CA GLU A 291 8.48 14.91 -11.38
C GLU A 291 7.59 15.30 -12.58
N ASP A 292 8.18 15.73 -13.70
CA ASP A 292 7.42 16.05 -14.91
C ASP A 292 6.78 14.81 -15.53
N ILE A 293 7.49 13.69 -15.49
CA ILE A 293 7.02 12.38 -15.96
C ILE A 293 5.84 11.92 -15.09
N ARG A 294 5.95 12.05 -13.77
CA ARG A 294 4.85 11.78 -12.82
C ARG A 294 3.62 12.63 -13.09
N LEU A 295 3.81 13.93 -13.33
CA LEU A 295 2.70 14.85 -13.54
C LEU A 295 1.97 14.58 -14.87
N ALA A 296 2.72 14.30 -15.94
CA ALA A 296 2.17 13.89 -17.23
C ALA A 296 1.36 12.59 -17.11
N ASN A 297 1.89 11.59 -16.39
CA ASN A 297 1.20 10.32 -16.12
C ASN A 297 -0.07 10.53 -15.26
N LYS A 298 0.01 11.38 -14.24
CA LYS A 298 -1.13 11.72 -13.37
C LYS A 298 -2.28 12.38 -14.13
N TRP A 299 -1.97 13.18 -15.15
CA TRP A 299 -2.96 13.85 -15.99
C TRP A 299 -3.29 13.08 -17.28
N GLN A 300 -2.68 11.90 -17.50
CA GLN A 300 -2.84 11.07 -18.70
C GLN A 300 -2.54 11.82 -20.00
N ILE A 301 -1.52 12.67 -19.98
CA ILE A 301 -1.06 13.43 -21.15
C ILE A 301 0.22 12.76 -21.69
N PRO A 302 0.34 12.48 -23.00
CA PRO A 302 1.57 11.93 -23.56
C PRO A 302 2.78 12.80 -23.24
N LEU A 303 3.91 12.17 -22.89
CA LEU A 303 5.16 12.85 -22.49
C LEU A 303 5.65 13.85 -23.54
N GLU A 304 5.42 13.55 -24.82
CA GLU A 304 5.73 14.40 -25.97
C GLU A 304 4.92 15.71 -25.95
N VAL A 305 3.63 15.61 -25.61
CA VAL A 305 2.70 16.75 -25.53
C VAL A 305 3.07 17.62 -24.32
N TYR A 306 3.37 16.99 -23.18
CA TYR A 306 3.80 17.69 -21.98
C TYR A 306 5.14 18.43 -22.18
N ALA A 307 6.13 17.78 -22.80
CA ALA A 307 7.42 18.41 -23.13
C ALA A 307 7.26 19.58 -24.10
N ALA A 308 6.37 19.47 -25.08
CA ALA A 308 6.08 20.55 -26.03
C ALA A 308 5.44 21.75 -25.35
N GLU A 309 4.52 21.53 -24.41
CA GLU A 309 3.86 22.61 -23.67
C GLU A 309 4.81 23.29 -22.69
N LYS A 310 5.65 22.52 -21.99
CA LYS A 310 6.72 23.07 -21.14
C LYS A 310 7.67 23.96 -21.93
N LEU A 311 8.05 23.55 -23.14
CA LEU A 311 8.88 24.36 -24.05
C LEU A 311 8.18 25.67 -24.44
N LYS A 312 6.85 25.67 -24.61
CA LYS A 312 6.09 26.91 -24.87
C LYS A 312 6.07 27.82 -23.64
N VAL A 313 5.91 27.27 -22.44
CA VAL A 313 5.92 28.02 -21.17
C VAL A 313 7.30 28.64 -20.92
N ASP A 314 8.38 27.89 -21.10
CA ASP A 314 9.76 28.40 -20.95
C ASP A 314 10.06 29.51 -21.97
N LYS A 315 9.47 29.44 -23.17
CA LYS A 315 9.53 30.52 -24.17
C LYS A 315 8.65 31.73 -23.83
N ALA A 316 7.68 31.55 -22.93
CA ALA A 316 6.67 32.52 -22.56
C ALA A 316 6.85 33.09 -21.14
N GLU A 317 8.02 32.91 -20.49
CA GLU A 317 8.41 33.49 -19.18
C GLU A 317 8.47 35.03 -19.20
N GLY A 318 7.32 35.66 -19.46
CA GLY A 318 7.10 37.10 -19.50
C GLY A 318 5.62 37.48 -19.63
N GLU A 319 4.76 36.60 -20.15
CA GLU A 319 3.33 36.90 -20.33
C GLU A 319 2.46 35.71 -19.92
N TYR A 320 2.09 35.66 -18.63
CA TYR A 320 1.03 34.76 -18.17
C TYR A 320 -0.30 35.19 -18.79
N THR A 321 -0.90 34.33 -19.61
CA THR A 321 -2.30 34.45 -19.98
C THR A 321 -3.17 34.08 -18.79
N ASN A 322 -3.66 35.08 -18.06
CA ASN A 322 -4.69 34.90 -17.06
C ASN A 322 -5.94 34.33 -17.74
N VAL A 323 -6.24 33.05 -17.47
CA VAL A 323 -7.50 32.42 -17.88
C VAL A 323 -8.60 33.08 -17.05
N ALA A 324 -9.24 34.11 -17.61
CA ALA A 324 -10.43 34.71 -17.05
C ALA A 324 -11.56 33.66 -17.09
N THR A 325 -11.80 33.02 -15.95
CA THR A 325 -13.01 32.21 -15.75
C THR A 325 -14.19 33.18 -15.69
N ASN A 326 -14.88 33.36 -16.81
CA ASN A 326 -16.13 34.10 -16.86
C ASN A 326 -17.19 33.34 -16.06
N LYS A 327 -17.29 33.67 -14.78
CA LYS A 327 -18.37 33.24 -13.89
C LYS A 327 -19.08 34.48 -13.36
N ARG A 328 -20.13 34.93 -14.06
CA ARG A 328 -21.23 35.66 -13.42
C ARG A 328 -22.50 35.60 -14.27
N GLY A 329 -23.52 34.95 -13.72
CA GLY A 329 -24.90 35.13 -14.15
C GLY A 329 -25.42 36.51 -13.76
N GLY A 330 -26.33 37.00 -14.59
CA GLY A 330 -27.17 38.18 -14.43
C GLY A 330 -28.24 38.08 -15.50
#